data_AF-A0A958GB53-F1
#
_entry.id   AF-A0A958GB53-F1
#
_cell.length_a   1.000
_cell.length_b   1.000
_cell.length_c   1.000
_cell.angle_alpha   90.00
_cell.angle_beta   90.00
_cell.angle_gamma   90.00
#
_symmetry.space_group_name_H-M   'P 1'
#
loop_
_entity.id
_entity.type
_entity.pdbx_description
1 polymer ?
#
loop_
_entity_poly.entity_id
_entity_poly.type
_entity_poly.pdbx_seq_one_letter_code
_entity_poly.pdbx_strand_id
1 'polypeptide(L)'
;LYVAQYFKPEAKARMQKLVENLKLAFAERIKTLEWMSEETQKAALEKLSKFNSKIGYPDEWKDYSQLEINQAELVRNMKRSAMVEYQRMIDKLG
;
A
#
# COMPACT_ATOMS: atom_id res chain seq x y z
N LEU A 1 -15.98 -4.43 5.27
CA LEU A 1 -17.16 -5.07 4.64
C LEU A 1 -16.76 -6.04 3.54
N TYR A 2 -16.28 -5.57 2.38
CA TYR A 2 -15.95 -6.44 1.24
C TYR A 2 -14.99 -7.59 1.57
N VAL A 3 -13.83 -7.29 2.14
CA VAL A 3 -12.78 -8.29 2.40
C VAL A 3 -13.20 -9.35 3.41
N ALA A 4 -14.09 -8.99 4.34
CA ALA A 4 -14.64 -9.92 5.32
C ALA A 4 -15.55 -10.99 4.67
N GLN A 5 -16.18 -10.66 3.54
CA GLN A 5 -17.08 -11.57 2.84
C GLN A 5 -16.38 -12.38 1.75
N TYR A 6 -15.41 -11.77 1.06
CA TYR A 6 -14.90 -12.32 -0.21
C TYR A 6 -13.40 -12.64 -0.20
N PHE A 7 -12.64 -12.16 0.78
CA PHE A 7 -11.18 -12.29 0.77
C PHE A 7 -10.71 -13.24 1.87
N LYS A 8 -10.35 -14.46 1.45
CA LYS A 8 -9.85 -15.51 2.33
C LYS A 8 -8.44 -15.18 2.84
N PRO A 9 -8.18 -15.17 4.17
CA PRO A 9 -6.86 -14.84 4.73
C PRO A 9 -5.71 -15.70 4.19
N GLU A 10 -5.97 -16.96 3.84
CA GLU A 10 -4.98 -17.88 3.29
C GLU A 10 -4.44 -17.41 1.94
N ALA A 11 -5.24 -16.65 1.17
CA ALA A 11 -4.78 -16.06 -0.08
C ALA A 11 -3.72 -14.97 0.17
N LYS A 12 -3.86 -14.17 1.23
CA LYS A 12 -2.83 -13.18 1.65
C LYS A 12 -1.54 -13.89 2.01
N ALA A 13 -1.61 -14.94 2.84
CA ALA A 13 -0.44 -15.70 3.27
C ALA A 13 0.31 -16.34 2.09
N ARG A 14 -0.41 -16.96 1.14
CA ARG A 14 0.21 -17.54 -0.07
C ARG A 14 0.88 -16.47 -0.93
N MET A 15 0.21 -15.34 -1.13
CA MET A 15 0.76 -14.26 -1.93
C MET A 15 1.99 -13.61 -1.26
N GLN A 16 1.99 -13.46 0.07
CA GLN A 16 3.15 -12.98 0.81
C GLN A 16 4.37 -13.87 0.56
N LYS A 17 4.20 -15.20 0.68
CA LYS A 17 5.28 -16.16 0.39
C LYS A 17 5.78 -16.06 -1.06
N LEU A 18 4.85 -15.92 -2.02
CA LEU A 18 5.20 -15.77 -3.43
C LEU A 18 6.02 -14.50 -3.67
N VAL A 19 5.60 -13.36 -3.11
CA VAL A 19 6.29 -12.08 -3.26
C VAL A 19 7.69 -12.13 -2.63
N GLU A 20 7.85 -12.75 -1.47
CA GLU A 20 9.18 -12.93 -0.87
C GLU A 20 10.09 -13.81 -1.73
N ASN A 21 9.58 -14.92 -2.26
CA ASN A 21 10.35 -15.76 -3.19
C ASN A 21 10.74 -14.98 -4.46
N LEU A 22 9.85 -14.14 -4.98
CA LEU A 22 10.14 -13.31 -6.16
C LEU A 22 11.22 -12.27 -5.85
N LYS A 23 11.19 -11.64 -4.68
CA LYS A 23 12.24 -10.71 -4.23
C LYS A 23 13.60 -11.40 -4.15
N LEU A 24 13.65 -12.63 -3.61
CA LEU A 24 14.89 -13.42 -3.55
C LEU A 24 15.44 -13.72 -4.96
N ALA A 25 14.60 -14.26 -5.85
CA ALA A 25 15.00 -14.55 -7.23
C ALA A 25 15.47 -13.29 -7.97
N PHE A 26 14.83 -12.14 -7.74
CA PHE A 26 15.23 -10.87 -8.33
C PHE A 26 16.57 -10.38 -7.78
N ALA A 27 16.83 -10.56 -6.48
CA ALA A 27 18.10 -10.23 -5.86
C ALA A 27 19.24 -11.09 -6.41
N GLU A 28 19.01 -12.39 -6.60
CA GLU A 28 19.97 -13.31 -7.26
C GLU A 28 20.27 -12.85 -8.68
N ARG A 29 19.22 -12.55 -9.46
CA ARG A 29 19.39 -12.03 -10.82
C ARG A 29 20.20 -10.75 -10.86
N ILE A 30 19.97 -9.78 -9.96
CA ILE A 30 20.73 -8.53 -9.93
C ILE A 30 22.24 -8.80 -9.77
N LYS A 31 22.62 -9.78 -8.95
CA LYS A 31 24.02 -10.12 -8.68
C LYS A 31 24.73 -10.76 -9.89
N THR A 32 23.99 -11.34 -10.84
CA THR A 32 24.56 -12.03 -12.00
C THR A 32 24.55 -11.20 -13.29
N LEU A 33 24.11 -9.94 -13.25
CA LEU A 33 24.02 -9.10 -14.45
C LEU A 33 25.34 -8.40 -14.73
N GLU A 34 26.08 -8.93 -15.71
CA GLU A 34 27.40 -8.45 -16.14
C GLU A 34 27.39 -7.04 -16.74
N TRP A 35 26.23 -6.56 -17.19
CA TRP A 35 26.10 -5.23 -17.79
C TRP A 35 25.97 -4.10 -16.74
N MET A 36 25.77 -4.43 -15.47
CA MET A 36 25.68 -3.44 -14.39
C MET A 36 27.02 -3.26 -13.69
N SER A 37 27.38 -2.01 -13.39
CA SER A 37 28.47 -1.71 -12.45
C SER A 37 28.13 -2.16 -11.03
N GLU A 38 29.15 -2.44 -10.22
CA GLU A 38 28.97 -2.83 -8.80
C GLU A 38 28.17 -1.80 -8.00
N GLU A 39 28.41 -0.50 -8.25
CA GLU A 39 27.68 0.59 -7.61
C GLU A 39 26.18 0.53 -7.94
N THR A 40 25.85 0.30 -9.22
CA THR A 40 24.47 0.18 -9.67
C THR A 40 23.80 -1.06 -9.09
N GLN A 41 24.50 -2.20 -9.03
CA GLN A 41 23.98 -3.42 -8.41
C GLN A 41 23.67 -3.20 -6.93
N LYS A 42 24.56 -2.53 -6.19
CA LYS A 42 24.35 -2.21 -4.77
C LYS A 42 23.11 -1.32 -4.56
N ALA A 43 22.97 -0.26 -5.35
CA ALA A 43 21.80 0.62 -5.30
C ALA A 43 20.50 -0.12 -5.67
N ALA A 44 20.55 -1.04 -6.64
CA ALA A 44 19.41 -1.86 -7.03
C ALA A 44 18.99 -2.82 -5.90
N LEU A 45 19.94 -3.46 -5.23
CA LEU A 45 19.68 -4.32 -4.07
C LEU A 45 19.12 -3.52 -2.88
N GLU A 46 19.63 -2.31 -2.64
CA GLU A 46 19.08 -1.42 -1.60
C GLU A 46 17.64 -1.00 -1.89
N LYS A 47 17.33 -0.68 -3.15
CA LYS A 47 15.95 -0.37 -3.55
C LYS A 47 15.03 -1.59 -3.35
N LEU A 48 15.52 -2.78 -3.69
CA LEU A 48 14.77 -4.03 -3.52
C LEU A 48 14.52 -4.36 -2.04
N SER A 49 15.48 -4.08 -1.14
CA SER A 49 15.31 -4.31 0.30
C SER A 49 14.26 -3.39 0.92
N LYS A 50 14.08 -2.18 0.37
CA LYS A 50 13.05 -1.20 0.78
C LYS A 50 11.68 -1.45 0.13
N PHE A 51 11.52 -2.53 -0.63
CA PHE A 51 10.26 -2.83 -1.30
C PHE A 51 9.19 -3.31 -0.30
N ASN A 52 8.18 -2.48 -0.09
CA ASN A 52 7.03 -2.78 0.76
C ASN A 52 5.85 -3.27 -0.07
N SER A 53 5.47 -4.55 0.09
CA SER A 53 4.34 -5.13 -0.63
C SER A 53 3.00 -4.79 0.05
N LYS A 54 1.97 -4.51 -0.76
CA LYS A 54 0.59 -4.30 -0.30
C LYS A 54 -0.30 -5.37 -0.89
N ILE A 55 -0.84 -6.26 -0.05
CA ILE A 55 -1.58 -7.45 -0.50
C ILE A 55 -2.98 -7.47 0.11
N GLY A 56 -3.99 -7.40 -0.74
CA GLY A 56 -5.40 -7.57 -0.39
C GLY A 56 -6.01 -6.36 0.30
N TYR A 57 -5.65 -6.12 1.55
CA TYR A 57 -6.26 -5.10 2.42
C TYR A 57 -5.25 -4.52 3.41
N PRO A 58 -5.47 -3.26 3.86
CA PRO A 58 -4.56 -2.63 4.81
C PRO A 58 -4.72 -3.25 6.20
N ASP A 59 -3.66 -3.23 6.98
CA ASP A 59 -3.72 -3.70 8.36
C ASP A 59 -4.46 -2.70 9.25
N GLU A 60 -4.47 -1.41 8.86
CA GLU A 60 -5.23 -0.34 9.50
C GLU A 60 -6.18 0.34 8.50
N TRP A 61 -7.45 0.49 8.89
CA TRP A 61 -8.45 1.16 8.07
C TRP A 61 -8.44 2.67 8.30
N LYS A 62 -8.73 3.43 7.24
CA LYS A 62 -8.90 4.88 7.34
C LYS A 62 -10.05 5.20 8.29
N ASP A 63 -9.80 6.10 9.24
CA ASP A 63 -10.85 6.62 10.12
C ASP A 63 -11.71 7.69 9.41
N TYR A 64 -13.01 7.57 9.62
CA TYR A 64 -14.05 8.44 9.10
C TYR A 64 -14.93 9.04 10.21
N SER A 65 -14.51 8.96 11.49
CA SER A 65 -15.24 9.50 12.64
C SER A 65 -15.64 10.99 12.50
N GLN A 66 -14.84 11.78 11.79
CA GLN A 66 -15.08 13.21 11.55
C GLN A 66 -16.06 13.50 10.38
N LEU A 67 -16.50 12.48 9.65
CA LEU A 67 -17.38 12.64 8.49
C LEU A 67 -18.85 12.43 8.87
N GLU A 68 -19.60 13.53 8.92
CA GLU A 68 -21.06 13.49 9.09
C GLU A 68 -21.79 13.36 7.75
N ILE A 69 -22.76 12.45 7.67
CA ILE A 69 -23.56 12.18 6.47
C ILE A 69 -25.05 12.30 6.79
N ASN A 70 -25.78 13.10 6.00
CA ASN A 70 -27.24 13.19 6.07
C ASN A 70 -27.87 12.76 4.73
N GLN A 71 -28.81 11.81 4.76
CA GLN A 71 -29.41 11.23 3.53
C GLN A 71 -30.11 12.25 2.63
N ALA A 72 -30.63 13.35 3.18
CA ALA A 72 -31.33 14.38 2.43
C ALA A 72 -30.40 15.44 1.81
N GLU A 73 -29.11 15.48 2.18
CA GLU A 73 -28.21 16.58 1.86
C GLU A 73 -27.02 16.16 0.97
N LEU A 74 -27.27 15.68 -0.25
CA LEU A 74 -26.20 15.21 -1.15
C LEU A 74 -25.06 16.22 -1.31
N VAL A 75 -25.39 17.46 -1.72
CA VAL A 75 -24.37 18.50 -1.98
C VAL A 75 -23.60 18.86 -0.71
N ARG A 76 -24.26 18.89 0.45
CA ARG A 76 -23.59 19.21 1.72
C ARG A 76 -22.68 18.07 2.17
N ASN A 77 -23.08 16.82 1.99
CA ASN A 77 -22.22 15.66 2.27
C ASN A 77 -20.96 15.65 1.40
N MET A 78 -21.07 16.00 0.12
CA MET A 78 -19.89 16.13 -0.75
C MET A 78 -18.93 17.21 -0.22
N LYS A 79 -19.45 18.37 0.21
CA LYS A 79 -18.64 19.43 0.82
C LYS A 79 -17.98 18.97 2.12
N ARG A 80 -18.72 18.31 3.02
CA ARG A 80 -18.19 17.74 4.28
C ARG A 80 -17.07 16.74 4.00
N SER A 81 -17.27 15.82 3.05
CA SER A 81 -16.26 14.85 2.63
C SER A 81 -15.00 15.52 2.11
N ALA A 82 -15.14 16.56 1.26
CA ALA A 82 -13.99 17.29 0.73
C ALA A 82 -13.22 18.02 1.86
N MET A 83 -13.93 18.63 2.81
CA MET A 83 -13.32 19.30 3.97
C MET A 83 -12.54 18.33 4.85
N VAL A 84 -13.08 17.14 5.14
CA VAL A 84 -12.39 16.11 5.93
C VAL A 84 -11.12 15.60 5.22
N GLU A 85 -11.18 15.36 3.90
CA GLU A 85 -9.99 14.96 3.15
C GLU A 85 -8.95 16.10 3.07
N TYR A 86 -9.38 17.35 2.94
CA TYR A 86 -8.50 18.51 3.00
C TYR A 86 -7.79 18.61 4.34
N GLN A 87 -8.55 18.56 5.45
CA GLN A 87 -7.97 18.63 6.79
C GLN A 87 -6.96 17.50 7.00
N ARG A 88 -7.28 16.27 6.58
CA ARG A 88 -6.34 15.14 6.66
C ARG A 88 -5.05 15.38 5.88
N MET A 89 -5.09 16.09 4.76
CA MET A 89 -3.89 16.46 4.01
C MET A 89 -3.10 17.55 4.73
N ILE A 90 -3.77 18.51 5.36
CA ILE A 90 -3.13 19.52 6.22
C ILE A 90 -2.45 18.87 7.43
N ASP A 91 -3.10 17.90 8.07
CA ASP A 91 -2.55 17.20 9.25
C ASP A 91 -1.27 16.40 8.93
N LYS A 92 -1.05 16.02 7.67
CA LYS A 92 0.19 15.38 7.22
C LYS A 92 1.37 16.34 7.04
N LEU A 93 1.12 17.64 7.05
CA LEU A 93 2.16 18.67 6.91
C LEU A 93 2.84 19.00 8.24
N GLY A 94 2.33 18.47 9.36
CA GLY A 94 2.93 18.61 10.70
C GLY A 94 4.36 18.08 10.77
#